data_AF-A0A7C9AAP7-F1
#
_entry.id   AF-A0A7C9AAP7-F1
#
_cell.length_a   1.000
_cell.length_b   1.000
_cell.length_c   1.000
_cell.angle_alpha   90.00
_cell.angle_beta   90.00
_cell.angle_gamma   90.00
#
_symmetry.space_group_name_H-M   'P 1'
#
loop_
_entity.id
_entity.type
_entity.pdbx_description
1 polymer ?
#
loop_
_entity_poly.entity_id
_entity_poly.type
_entity_poly.pdbx_seq_one_letter_code
_entity_poly.pdbx_strand_id
1 'polypeptide(L)'
;MLAHQSGLETCQEAVTAYRVLGPMINGCSWLELHPHTSRKHQLRVHCAEALGTPIVGDYKYGWFVHRKWKQTPQVNIEPASGEPYKLRRPDGLDVQKGSVLSKVPLLHLHCRELVLPNIAKFLRVLQSKSDDHKLHLSSKSDVLRFVASMPSHMKISWNLMSSYLV
;
A
#
# COMPACT_ATOMS: atom_id res chain seq x y z
N MET A 1 22.02 17.09 -18.39
CA MET A 1 21.61 17.41 -17.01
C MET A 1 20.80 18.70 -17.08
N LEU A 2 19.47 18.60 -17.14
CA LEU A 2 18.62 19.80 -17.11
C LEU A 2 18.37 20.14 -15.65
N ALA A 3 18.95 21.26 -15.21
CA ALA A 3 18.71 21.83 -13.90
C ALA A 3 17.22 22.18 -13.80
N HIS A 4 16.53 21.58 -12.81
CA HIS A 4 15.18 21.98 -12.49
C HIS A 4 15.25 23.41 -11.97
N GLN A 5 14.55 24.34 -12.64
CA GLN A 5 14.35 25.71 -12.16
C GLN A 5 13.79 25.64 -10.73
N SER A 6 14.63 25.91 -9.74
CA SER A 6 14.22 26.16 -8.36
C SER A 6 13.63 27.56 -8.29
N GLY A 7 12.45 27.72 -8.88
CA GLY A 7 11.55 28.82 -8.58
C GLY A 7 11.09 28.69 -7.14
N LEU A 8 10.87 29.83 -6.49
CA LEU A 8 10.51 30.01 -5.09
C LEU A 8 9.09 29.48 -4.79
N GLU A 9 8.84 28.19 -4.99
CA GLU A 9 7.58 27.56 -4.62
C GLU A 9 7.77 26.77 -3.32
N THR A 10 7.26 27.34 -2.23
CA THR A 10 7.30 26.72 -0.90
C THR A 10 6.36 25.51 -0.79
N CYS A 11 5.39 25.41 -1.69
CA CYS A 11 4.46 24.28 -1.79
C CYS A 11 4.84 23.41 -2.99
N GLN A 12 4.87 22.11 -2.76
CA GLN A 12 5.15 21.12 -3.79
C GLN A 12 3.90 20.27 -4.00
N GLU A 13 3.39 20.23 -5.24
CA GLU A 13 2.20 19.43 -5.56
C GLU A 13 2.43 17.94 -5.26
N ALA A 14 1.44 17.32 -4.62
CA ALA A 14 1.44 15.92 -4.24
C ALA A 14 0.12 15.27 -4.67
N VAL A 15 0.19 14.32 -5.62
CA VAL A 15 -0.99 13.66 -6.20
C VAL A 15 -0.92 12.15 -6.00
N THR A 16 -1.99 11.59 -5.43
CA THR A 16 -2.14 10.15 -5.20
C THR A 16 -3.56 9.72 -5.58
N ALA A 17 -3.68 8.79 -6.51
CA ALA A 17 -4.95 8.10 -6.73
C ALA A 17 -5.07 6.93 -5.75
N TYR A 18 -6.29 6.65 -5.30
CA TYR A 18 -6.55 5.54 -4.39
C TYR A 18 -7.79 4.75 -4.80
N ARG A 19 -7.83 3.48 -4.39
CA ARG A 19 -8.99 2.61 -4.56
C ARG A 19 -9.20 1.81 -3.29
N VAL A 20 -10.44 1.76 -2.82
CA VAL A 20 -10.85 0.92 -1.69
C VAL A 20 -11.03 -0.51 -2.19
N LEU A 21 -10.35 -1.48 -1.57
CA LEU A 21 -10.35 -2.88 -2.01
C LEU A 21 -11.43 -3.73 -1.34
N GLY A 22 -12.02 -3.27 -0.23
CA GLY A 22 -13.04 -4.02 0.50
C GLY A 22 -13.75 -3.19 1.57
N PRO A 23 -14.80 -3.75 2.19
CA PRO A 23 -15.55 -3.05 3.23
C PRO A 23 -14.69 -2.80 4.47
N MET A 24 -15.18 -1.94 5.35
CA MET A 24 -14.53 -1.67 6.62
C MET A 24 -14.78 -2.83 7.60
N ILE A 25 -13.71 -3.41 8.13
CA ILE A 25 -13.73 -4.53 9.07
C ILE A 25 -12.89 -4.12 10.28
N ASN A 26 -13.49 -4.15 11.48
CA ASN A 26 -12.85 -3.70 12.72
C ASN A 26 -12.25 -2.27 12.63
N GLY A 27 -12.90 -1.35 11.92
CA GLY A 27 -12.43 0.02 11.74
C GLY A 27 -11.28 0.19 10.74
N CYS A 28 -10.89 -0.87 10.02
CA CYS A 28 -9.85 -0.84 8.99
C CYS A 28 -10.44 -1.18 7.61
N SER A 29 -9.86 -0.61 6.55
CA SER A 29 -10.09 -1.07 5.17
C SER A 29 -8.76 -1.15 4.43
N TRP A 30 -8.71 -1.98 3.39
CA TRP A 30 -7.56 -2.13 2.52
C TRP A 30 -7.63 -1.11 1.38
N LEU A 31 -6.57 -0.35 1.20
CA LEU A 31 -6.44 0.62 0.12
C LEU A 31 -5.33 0.20 -0.84
N GLU A 32 -5.61 0.37 -2.12
CA GLU A 32 -4.59 0.41 -3.17
C GLU A 32 -4.27 1.88 -3.46
N LEU A 33 -2.97 2.23 -3.44
CA LEU A 33 -2.49 3.61 -3.57
C LEU A 33 -1.54 3.71 -4.77
N HIS A 34 -1.77 4.70 -5.62
CA HIS A 34 -0.97 5.00 -6.80
C HIS A 34 -0.41 6.43 -6.68
N PRO A 35 0.82 6.62 -6.18
CA PRO A 35 1.45 7.93 -6.15
C PRO A 35 1.87 8.37 -7.56
N HIS A 36 1.39 9.53 -8.00
CA HIS A 36 1.82 10.16 -9.27
C HIS A 36 3.00 11.12 -9.08
N THR A 37 3.29 11.49 -7.84
CA THR A 37 4.41 12.36 -7.45
C THR A 37 5.29 11.68 -6.41
N SER A 38 6.51 12.17 -6.21
CA SER A 38 7.49 11.59 -5.27
C SER A 38 7.79 12.54 -4.11
N ARG A 39 6.80 12.76 -3.22
CA ARG A 39 6.99 13.58 -2.01
C ARG A 39 7.26 12.72 -0.78
N LYS A 40 8.05 13.27 0.16
CA LYS A 40 8.40 12.58 1.40
C LYS A 40 7.15 12.24 2.21
N HIS A 41 6.97 10.96 2.53
CA HIS A 41 5.81 10.44 3.28
C HIS A 41 4.44 10.74 2.66
N GLN A 42 4.38 11.05 1.36
CA GLN A 42 3.16 11.48 0.67
C GLN A 42 1.94 10.62 1.01
N LEU A 43 2.04 9.30 0.81
CA LEU A 43 0.95 8.36 1.05
C LEU A 43 0.45 8.38 2.50
N ARG A 44 1.39 8.50 3.45
CA ARG A 44 1.08 8.50 4.89
C ARG A 44 0.32 9.76 5.29
N VAL A 45 0.79 10.91 4.80
CA VAL A 45 0.13 12.21 5.03
C VAL A 45 -1.23 12.25 4.37
N HIS A 46 -1.35 11.79 3.12
CA HIS A 46 -2.63 11.76 2.42
C HIS A 46 -3.65 10.88 3.15
N CYS A 47 -3.27 9.69 3.60
CA CYS A 47 -4.17 8.85 4.38
C CYS A 47 -4.57 9.49 5.72
N ALA A 48 -3.62 10.08 6.44
CA ALA A 48 -3.91 10.65 7.77
C ALA A 48 -4.71 11.96 7.70
N GLU A 49 -4.28 12.92 6.90
CA GLU A 49 -4.81 14.29 6.89
C GLU A 49 -5.89 14.49 5.83
N ALA A 50 -5.71 13.96 4.62
CA ALA A 50 -6.67 14.18 3.52
C ALA A 50 -7.84 13.19 3.57
N LEU A 51 -7.59 11.91 3.86
CA LEU A 51 -8.64 10.89 3.99
C LEU A 51 -9.16 10.75 5.42
N GLY A 52 -8.52 11.35 6.42
CA GLY A 52 -8.88 11.18 7.84
C GLY A 52 -8.75 9.74 8.35
N THR A 53 -8.06 8.87 7.62
CA THR A 53 -7.95 7.42 7.87
C THR A 53 -6.48 7.01 7.87
N PRO A 54 -5.74 7.27 8.95
CA PRO A 54 -4.30 7.03 9.00
C PRO A 54 -3.96 5.55 8.86
N ILE A 55 -2.79 5.28 8.27
CA ILE A 55 -2.30 3.92 8.05
C ILE A 55 -2.06 3.22 9.39
N VAL A 56 -2.43 1.94 9.47
CA VAL A 56 -2.20 1.11 10.66
C VAL A 56 -0.70 1.02 10.96
N GLY A 57 -0.33 1.25 12.24
CA GLY A 57 1.07 1.30 12.68
C GLY A 57 1.81 2.60 12.32
N ASP A 58 1.14 3.59 11.73
CA ASP A 58 1.71 4.92 11.53
C ASP A 58 1.53 5.83 12.76
N TYR A 59 2.41 5.68 13.74
CA TYR A 59 2.37 6.51 14.95
C TYR A 59 2.79 7.97 14.71
N LYS A 60 3.40 8.29 13.55
CA LYS A 60 3.84 9.65 13.28
C LYS A 60 2.69 10.54 12.86
N TYR A 61 1.88 10.07 11.91
CA TYR A 61 0.77 10.84 11.35
C TYR A 61 -0.60 10.38 11.92
N GLY A 62 -0.70 9.16 12.42
CA GLY A 62 -1.93 8.60 13.00
C GLY A 62 -1.98 8.60 14.53
N TRP A 63 -1.12 9.35 15.22
CA TRP A 63 -0.91 9.19 16.67
C TRP A 63 -2.21 9.34 17.49
N PHE A 64 -3.10 10.28 17.12
CA PHE A 64 -4.37 10.50 17.81
C PHE A 64 -5.29 9.28 17.70
N VAL A 65 -5.35 8.67 16.52
CA VAL A 65 -6.14 7.46 16.26
C VAL A 65 -5.55 6.28 17.00
N HIS A 66 -4.23 6.06 16.89
CA HIS A 66 -3.54 4.95 17.56
C HIS A 66 -3.56 5.04 19.09
N ARG A 67 -3.61 6.25 19.68
CA ARG A 67 -3.82 6.43 21.13
C ARG A 67 -5.21 6.06 21.60
N LYS A 68 -6.23 6.36 20.79
CA LYS A 68 -7.62 6.01 21.11
C LYS A 68 -7.96 4.57 20.71
N TRP A 69 -7.13 3.94 19.89
CA TRP A 69 -7.27 2.57 19.43
C TRP A 69 -7.16 1.58 20.58
N LYS A 70 -8.29 1.33 21.26
CA LYS A 70 -8.43 0.24 22.21
C LYS A 70 -8.63 -1.04 21.40
N GLN A 71 -7.73 -2.00 21.55
CA GLN A 71 -7.82 -3.33 20.91
C GLN A 71 -8.88 -4.21 21.58
N THR A 72 -10.08 -3.67 21.69
CA THR A 72 -11.27 -4.50 21.88
C THR A 72 -11.67 -4.95 20.48
N PRO A 73 -11.75 -6.26 20.19
CA PRO A 73 -12.50 -6.71 19.02
C PRO A 73 -13.92 -6.19 19.22
N GLN A 74 -14.25 -5.07 18.58
CA GLN A 74 -15.63 -4.63 18.48
C GLN A 74 -16.24 -5.63 17.52
N VAL A 75 -17.01 -6.56 18.05
CA VAL A 75 -17.68 -7.54 17.23
C VAL A 75 -18.71 -6.76 16.43
N ASN A 76 -18.40 -6.48 15.16
CA ASN A 76 -19.40 -5.92 14.27
C ASN A 76 -20.59 -6.90 14.29
N ILE A 77 -21.78 -6.38 14.50
CA ILE A 77 -23.01 -7.17 14.45
C ILE A 77 -23.32 -7.37 12.97
N GLU A 78 -23.59 -8.61 12.57
CA GLU A 78 -24.04 -8.93 11.22
C GLU A 78 -25.38 -8.20 10.94
N PRO A 79 -25.48 -7.37 9.89
CA PRO A 79 -26.69 -6.57 9.64
C PRO A 79 -27.95 -7.42 9.38
N ALA A 80 -27.77 -8.66 8.91
CA ALA A 80 -28.86 -9.56 8.55
C ALA A 80 -29.32 -10.47 9.70
N SER A 81 -28.40 -10.88 10.59
CA SER A 81 -28.69 -11.84 11.66
C SER A 81 -28.80 -11.19 13.04
N GLY A 82 -28.27 -9.97 13.23
CA GLY A 82 -28.20 -9.34 14.55
C GLY A 82 -27.20 -10.00 15.50
N GLU A 83 -26.48 -11.03 15.03
CA GLU A 83 -25.50 -11.75 15.80
C GLU A 83 -24.11 -11.11 15.67
N PRO A 84 -23.29 -11.14 16.73
CA PRO A 84 -21.89 -10.76 16.62
C PRO A 84 -21.20 -11.68 15.60
N TYR A 85 -20.47 -11.14 14.60
CA TYR A 85 -19.59 -11.97 13.76
C TYR A 85 -18.75 -12.89 14.66
N LYS A 86 -18.90 -14.21 14.52
CA LYS A 86 -18.21 -15.18 15.37
C LYS A 86 -16.71 -15.02 15.16
N LEU A 87 -16.06 -14.33 16.10
CA LEU A 87 -14.61 -14.23 16.20
C LEU A 87 -14.06 -15.63 16.53
N ARG A 88 -13.94 -16.50 15.53
CA ARG A 88 -13.13 -17.72 15.67
C ARG A 88 -11.69 -17.26 15.78
N ARG A 89 -11.24 -16.95 16.99
CA ARG A 89 -9.81 -16.99 17.32
C ARG A 89 -9.40 -18.45 17.12
N PRO A 90 -8.58 -18.78 16.10
CA PRO A 90 -8.04 -20.13 16.01
C PRO A 90 -7.09 -20.28 17.21
N ASP A 91 -7.43 -21.17 18.15
CA ASP A 91 -6.51 -21.52 19.23
C ASP A 91 -5.18 -21.98 18.60
N GLY A 92 -4.09 -21.27 18.92
CA GLY A 92 -2.74 -21.56 18.40
C GLY A 92 -2.22 -20.64 17.30
N LEU A 93 -2.95 -19.60 16.87
CA LEU A 93 -2.36 -18.58 15.99
C LEU A 93 -1.50 -17.62 16.82
N ASP A 94 -0.19 -17.89 16.88
CA ASP A 94 0.80 -16.95 17.42
C ASP A 94 0.50 -15.56 16.87
N VAL A 95 0.09 -14.63 17.75
CA VAL A 95 -0.10 -13.23 17.38
C VAL A 95 1.28 -12.70 17.06
N GLN A 96 1.73 -12.86 15.81
CA GLN A 96 2.97 -12.27 15.36
C GLN A 96 2.88 -10.78 15.66
N LYS A 97 3.88 -10.29 16.39
CA LYS A 97 4.03 -8.87 16.75
C LYS A 97 3.84 -8.04 15.47
N GLY A 98 2.95 -7.06 15.51
CA GLY A 98 2.78 -6.12 14.41
C GLY A 98 1.55 -6.26 13.54
N SER A 99 0.68 -7.25 13.75
CA SER A 99 -0.64 -7.35 13.09
C SER A 99 -1.60 -6.22 13.51
N VAL A 100 -2.69 -5.98 12.76
CA VAL A 100 -3.76 -5.01 13.08
C VAL A 100 -4.35 -5.22 14.49
N LEU A 101 -4.40 -6.47 14.98
CA LEU A 101 -4.89 -6.79 16.32
C LEU A 101 -3.78 -6.84 17.39
N SER A 102 -2.52 -6.60 17.03
CA SER A 102 -1.37 -6.67 17.94
C SER A 102 -1.24 -5.37 18.74
N LYS A 103 -0.90 -5.42 20.05
CA LYS A 103 -0.72 -4.24 20.94
C LYS A 103 0.09 -3.10 20.34
N VAL A 104 1.07 -3.45 19.50
CA VAL A 104 1.88 -2.49 18.76
C VAL A 104 1.86 -2.92 17.29
N PRO A 105 0.89 -2.46 16.47
CA PRO A 105 0.91 -2.75 15.04
C PRO A 105 2.15 -2.17 14.37
N LEU A 106 2.69 -2.90 13.39
CA LEU A 106 3.71 -2.42 12.47
C LEU A 106 3.05 -1.61 11.34
N LEU A 107 3.84 -0.83 10.61
CA LEU A 107 3.34 -0.05 9.49
C LEU A 107 2.74 -0.96 8.41
N HIS A 108 1.46 -0.77 8.09
CA HIS A 108 0.74 -1.48 7.03
C HIS A 108 0.82 -0.72 5.70
N LEU A 109 2.04 -0.47 5.25
CA LEU A 109 2.31 0.15 3.95
C LEU A 109 3.31 -0.72 3.20
N HIS A 110 2.90 -1.23 2.04
CA HIS A 110 3.69 -2.15 1.22
C HIS A 110 3.71 -1.69 -0.23
N CYS A 111 4.90 -1.67 -0.83
CA CYS A 111 5.05 -1.47 -2.26
C CYS A 111 4.81 -2.80 -2.99
N ARG A 112 3.57 -3.02 -3.43
CA ARG A 112 3.16 -4.29 -4.06
C ARG A 112 3.67 -4.42 -5.49
N GLU A 113 3.63 -3.36 -6.27
CA GLU A 113 3.86 -3.41 -7.70
C GLU A 113 4.71 -2.23 -8.17
N LEU A 114 5.69 -2.52 -9.03
CA LEU A 114 6.50 -1.52 -9.73
C LEU A 114 6.56 -1.87 -11.21
N VAL A 115 6.22 -0.90 -12.05
CA VAL A 115 6.19 -1.03 -13.51
C VAL A 115 7.26 -0.11 -14.09
N LEU A 116 8.25 -0.68 -14.78
CA LEU A 116 9.38 0.06 -15.35
C LEU A 116 9.50 -0.20 -16.84
N PRO A 117 9.95 0.79 -17.63
CA PRO A 117 10.32 0.54 -19.02
C PRO A 117 11.52 -0.42 -19.09
N ASN A 118 11.55 -1.27 -20.12
CA ASN A 118 12.64 -2.20 -20.36
C ASN A 118 13.85 -1.47 -20.97
N ILE A 119 14.69 -0.89 -20.11
CA ILE A 119 15.86 -0.09 -20.52
C ILE A 119 16.86 -0.91 -21.35
N ALA A 120 16.93 -2.23 -21.19
CA ALA A 120 17.84 -3.08 -21.98
C ALA A 120 17.57 -3.01 -23.49
N LYS A 121 16.31 -2.76 -23.90
CA LYS A 121 15.97 -2.53 -25.31
C LYS A 121 16.50 -1.18 -25.82
N PHE A 122 16.46 -0.15 -24.98
CA PHE A 122 16.96 1.18 -25.31
C PHE A 122 18.49 1.25 -25.36
N LEU A 123 19.19 0.46 -24.54
CA LEU A 123 20.65 0.39 -24.58
C LEU A 123 21.18 -0.12 -25.94
N ARG A 124 20.47 -1.05 -26.59
CA ARG A 124 20.86 -1.52 -27.94
C ARG A 124 20.76 -0.42 -28.99
N VAL A 125 19.74 0.44 -28.91
CA VAL A 125 19.58 1.60 -29.80
C VAL A 125 20.68 2.65 -29.58
N LEU A 126 21.12 2.83 -28.32
CA LEU A 126 22.21 3.77 -28.00
C LEU A 126 23.57 3.24 -28.46
N GLN A 127 23.78 1.93 -28.45
CA GLN A 127 25.02 1.29 -28.89
C GLN A 127 25.11 1.11 -30.41
N SER A 128 23.97 0.98 -31.12
CA SER A 128 23.94 0.77 -32.58
C SER A 128 24.11 2.04 -33.43
N LYS A 129 24.51 3.18 -32.85
CA LYS A 129 24.93 4.35 -33.64
C LYS A 129 26.26 4.14 -34.39
N SER A 130 26.93 3.00 -34.22
CA SER A 130 28.18 2.68 -34.92
C SER A 130 28.05 1.71 -36.10
N ASP A 131 27.00 0.90 -36.25
CA ASP A 131 26.87 -0.02 -37.39
C ASP A 131 25.42 -0.28 -37.79
N ASP A 132 25.18 -0.15 -39.10
CA ASP A 132 23.89 -0.16 -39.79
C ASP A 132 23.33 -1.59 -39.91
N HIS A 133 22.52 -2.07 -38.95
CA HIS A 133 21.76 -3.31 -39.12
C HIS A 133 20.37 -3.30 -38.45
N LYS A 134 19.38 -3.75 -39.24
CA LYS A 134 17.93 -3.87 -38.97
C LYS A 134 17.59 -4.34 -37.54
N LEU A 135 16.88 -3.48 -36.81
CA LEU A 135 16.29 -3.80 -35.50
C LEU A 135 15.12 -4.77 -35.69
N HIS A 136 15.33 -6.06 -35.44
CA HIS A 136 14.25 -7.02 -35.29
C HIS A 136 13.53 -6.75 -33.96
N LEU A 137 12.47 -5.94 -34.01
CA LEU A 137 11.64 -5.60 -32.86
C LEU A 137 10.97 -6.88 -32.33
N SER A 138 11.56 -7.47 -31.28
CA SER A 138 10.99 -8.64 -30.61
C SER A 138 9.62 -8.28 -30.03
N SER A 139 8.59 -9.09 -30.30
CA SER A 139 7.19 -8.91 -29.87
C SER A 139 6.96 -8.93 -28.35
N LYS A 140 8.03 -9.05 -27.55
CA LYS A 140 7.95 -9.05 -26.09
C LYS A 140 7.61 -7.64 -25.59
N SER A 141 6.85 -7.54 -24.50
CA SER A 141 6.48 -6.24 -23.91
C SER A 141 7.68 -5.32 -23.64
N ASP A 142 7.50 -4.02 -23.85
CA ASP A 142 8.50 -2.98 -23.56
C ASP A 142 8.55 -2.60 -22.07
N VAL A 143 7.82 -3.33 -21.24
CA VAL A 143 7.59 -3.01 -19.83
C VAL A 143 7.90 -4.22 -18.96
N LEU A 144 8.63 -3.97 -17.89
CA LEU A 144 8.97 -4.91 -16.82
C LEU A 144 8.06 -4.65 -15.62
N ARG A 145 7.36 -5.69 -15.17
CA ARG A 145 6.45 -5.64 -14.03
C ARG A 145 7.05 -6.45 -12.87
N PHE A 146 7.28 -5.78 -11.75
CA PHE A 146 7.78 -6.38 -10.53
C PHE A 146 6.65 -6.41 -9.51
N VAL A 147 6.35 -7.58 -8.94
CA VAL A 147 5.32 -7.74 -7.92
C VAL A 147 5.96 -8.35 -6.68
N ALA A 148 5.90 -7.63 -5.56
CA ALA A 148 6.40 -8.10 -4.28
C ALA A 148 5.29 -8.75 -3.46
N SER A 149 5.58 -9.92 -2.89
CA SER A 149 4.68 -10.62 -1.98
C SER A 149 4.43 -9.79 -0.72
N MET A 150 3.27 -9.99 -0.11
CA MET A 150 2.85 -9.26 1.09
C MET A 150 3.74 -9.65 2.30
N PRO A 151 4.23 -8.68 3.09
CA PRO A 151 4.94 -8.96 4.34
C PRO A 151 4.12 -9.81 5.31
N SER A 152 4.79 -10.57 6.18
CA SER A 152 4.14 -11.54 7.08
C SER A 152 3.06 -10.91 7.97
N HIS A 153 3.33 -9.77 8.61
CA HIS A 153 2.37 -9.09 9.50
C HIS A 153 1.12 -8.59 8.77
N MET A 154 1.31 -8.12 7.53
CA MET A 154 0.20 -7.71 6.66
C MET A 154 -0.59 -8.92 6.16
N LYS A 155 0.07 -10.03 5.84
CA LYS A 155 -0.60 -11.28 5.41
C LYS A 155 -1.47 -11.85 6.53
N ILE A 156 -0.99 -11.83 7.77
CA ILE A 156 -1.78 -12.24 8.93
C ILE A 156 -3.00 -11.34 9.11
N SER A 157 -2.79 -10.02 9.02
CA SER A 157 -3.87 -9.04 9.11
C SER A 157 -4.90 -9.19 7.99
N TRP A 158 -4.45 -9.48 6.77
CA TRP A 158 -5.31 -9.76 5.62
C TRP A 158 -6.18 -10.99 5.91
N ASN A 159 -5.58 -12.10 6.32
CA ASN A 159 -6.31 -13.33 6.62
C ASN A 159 -7.35 -13.12 7.73
N LEU A 160 -6.96 -12.40 8.79
CA LEU A 160 -7.86 -12.04 9.89
C LEU A 160 -9.03 -11.17 9.41
N MET A 161 -8.81 -10.23 8.49
CA MET A 161 -9.87 -9.37 7.98
C MET A 161 -10.75 -10.10 6.96
N SER A 162 -10.18 -10.94 6.10
CA SER A 162 -10.95 -11.69 5.10
C SER A 162 -11.89 -12.73 5.71
N SER A 163 -11.59 -13.24 6.92
CA SER A 163 -12.50 -14.19 7.58
C SER A 163 -13.85 -13.59 8.00
N TYR A 164 -13.99 -12.26 7.99
CA TYR A 164 -15.27 -11.57 8.26
C TYR A 164 -16.10 -11.33 6.99
N LEU A 165 -15.62 -11.73 5.81
CA LEU A 165 -16.32 -11.58 4.53
C LEU A 165 -17.14 -12.84 4.15
N VAL A 166 -17.45 -13.70 5.12
CA VAL A 166 -18.30 -14.89 4.94
C VAL A 166 -19.77 -14.50 5.07
#